data_AF-A0A7J5RBT1-F1
#
_entry.id   AF-A0A7J5RBT1-F1
#
_cell.length_a   1.000
_cell.length_b   1.000
_cell.length_c   1.000
_cell.angle_alpha   90.00
_cell.angle_beta   90.00
_cell.angle_gamma   90.00
#
_symmetry.space_group_name_H-M   'P 1'
#
loop_
_entity.id
_entity.type
_entity.pdbx_description
1 polymer ?
#
loop_
_entity_poly.entity_id
_entity_poly.type
_entity_poly.pdbx_seq_one_letter_code
_entity_poly.pdbx_strand_id
1 'polypeptide(L)'
;MNTTIRLTADVKQHLDEMKGSVSASEFIETMLSYFERNGVDPRTSINGKFKTLELQGIERIIKIIRAIEKDKIDKLLPASEAHSDDLLKQADKQVTQLKAEVERLKKASAPNVVGRNKLEQVVRLLENAFDQKNFKKAEKGTDYFVAPVYLEMLLYKVKEICS
;
A
#
# COMPACT_ATOMS: atom_id res chain seq x y z
N MET A 1 -30.80 -49.73 -18.08
CA MET A 1 -29.81 -50.79 -18.37
C MET A 1 -28.85 -50.86 -17.21
N ASN A 2 -28.84 -51.96 -16.44
CA ASN A 2 -27.84 -52.16 -15.38
C ASN A 2 -26.54 -52.61 -16.03
N THR A 3 -25.69 -51.64 -16.35
CA THR A 3 -24.37 -51.89 -16.92
C THR A 3 -23.44 -52.28 -15.76
N THR A 4 -23.44 -53.56 -15.38
CA THR A 4 -22.56 -54.05 -14.32
C THR A 4 -21.15 -54.24 -14.85
N ILE A 5 -20.21 -53.45 -14.34
CA ILE A 5 -18.79 -53.55 -14.69
C ILE A 5 -18.15 -54.60 -13.78
N ARG A 6 -17.48 -55.59 -14.37
CA ARG A 6 -16.75 -56.61 -13.61
C ARG A 6 -15.38 -56.05 -13.22
N LEU A 7 -15.10 -56.02 -11.92
CA LEU A 7 -13.78 -55.68 -11.39
C LEU A 7 -12.96 -56.97 -11.17
N THR A 8 -11.64 -56.88 -11.34
CA THR A 8 -10.72 -57.94 -10.91
C THR A 8 -10.70 -58.01 -9.38
N ALA A 9 -10.37 -59.20 -8.84
CA ALA A 9 -10.34 -59.42 -7.39
C ALA A 9 -9.41 -58.43 -6.67
N ASP A 10 -8.22 -58.20 -7.24
CA ASP A 10 -7.22 -57.29 -6.68
C ASP A 10 -7.72 -55.83 -6.64
N VAL A 11 -8.38 -55.38 -7.71
CA VAL A 11 -8.94 -54.01 -7.77
C VAL A 11 -10.07 -53.86 -6.76
N LYS A 12 -10.91 -54.89 -6.59
CA LYS A 12 -11.96 -54.87 -5.58
C LYS A 12 -11.39 -54.84 -4.16
N GLN A 13 -10.41 -55.70 -3.87
CA GLN A 13 -9.76 -55.74 -2.56
C GLN A 13 -9.12 -54.39 -2.23
N HIS A 14 -8.40 -53.79 -3.17
CA HIS A 14 -7.77 -52.50 -2.95
C HIS A 14 -8.79 -51.37 -2.68
N LEU A 15 -9.91 -51.38 -3.40
CA LEU A 15 -11.01 -50.44 -3.15
C LEU A 15 -11.66 -50.65 -1.79
N ASP A 16 -11.85 -51.90 -1.36
CA ASP A 16 -12.40 -52.23 -0.04
C ASP A 16 -11.44 -51.78 1.08
N GLU A 17 -10.13 -51.93 0.90
CA GLU A 17 -9.10 -51.45 1.82
C GLU A 17 -9.09 -49.92 1.92
N MET A 18 -9.16 -49.21 0.78
CA MET A 18 -9.20 -47.75 0.73
C MET A 18 -10.48 -47.18 1.36
N LYS A 19 -11.62 -47.83 1.09
CA LYS A 19 -12.93 -47.46 1.63
C LYS A 19 -13.02 -47.73 3.13
N GLY A 20 -12.40 -48.81 3.62
CA GLY A 20 -12.55 -49.25 5.00
C GLY A 20 -14.04 -49.52 5.35
N SER A 21 -14.49 -48.98 6.47
CA SER A 21 -15.83 -49.23 7.02
C SER A 21 -16.95 -48.35 6.43
N VAL A 22 -16.64 -47.31 5.67
CA VAL A 22 -17.67 -46.39 5.13
C VAL A 22 -18.38 -46.98 3.91
N SER A 23 -19.55 -46.45 3.55
CA SER A 23 -20.25 -46.92 2.34
C SER A 23 -19.51 -46.50 1.07
N ALA A 24 -19.75 -47.19 -0.06
CA ALA A 24 -19.09 -46.84 -1.33
C ALA A 24 -19.49 -45.44 -1.80
N SER A 25 -20.76 -45.06 -1.63
CA SER A 25 -21.26 -43.72 -1.99
C SER A 25 -20.60 -42.63 -1.14
N GLU A 26 -20.55 -42.82 0.17
CA GLU A 26 -19.94 -41.88 1.11
C GLU A 26 -18.43 -41.73 0.86
N PHE A 27 -17.76 -42.83 0.55
CA PHE A 27 -16.36 -42.82 0.15
C PHE A 27 -16.14 -42.00 -1.13
N ILE A 28 -16.97 -42.20 -2.15
CA ILE A 28 -16.90 -41.44 -3.41
C ILE A 28 -17.16 -39.95 -3.17
N GLU A 29 -18.18 -39.59 -2.39
CA GLU A 29 -18.49 -38.19 -2.08
C GLU A 29 -17.33 -37.50 -1.33
N THR A 30 -16.69 -38.22 -0.42
CA THR A 30 -15.50 -37.72 0.29
C THR A 30 -14.33 -37.49 -0.66
N MET A 31 -14.11 -38.42 -1.60
CA MET A 31 -13.07 -38.31 -2.64
C MET A 31 -13.30 -37.10 -3.54
N LEU A 32 -14.53 -36.91 -3.99
CA LEU A 32 -14.91 -35.77 -4.84
C LEU A 32 -14.77 -34.45 -4.09
N SER A 33 -15.27 -34.37 -2.86
CA SER A 33 -15.16 -33.18 -2.01
C SER A 33 -13.70 -32.81 -1.72
N TYR A 34 -12.83 -33.81 -1.52
CA TYR A 34 -11.40 -33.58 -1.32
C TYR A 34 -10.74 -33.02 -2.58
N PHE A 35 -11.05 -33.61 -3.74
CA PHE A 35 -10.53 -33.15 -5.02
C PHE A 35 -10.99 -31.72 -5.34
N GLU A 36 -12.28 -31.42 -5.17
CA GLU A 36 -12.84 -30.08 -5.40
C GLU A 36 -12.21 -29.02 -4.51
N ARG A 37 -11.89 -29.36 -3.25
CA ARG A 37 -11.31 -28.41 -2.29
C ARG A 37 -9.82 -28.19 -2.46
N ASN A 38 -9.07 -29.23 -2.84
CA ASN A 38 -7.61 -29.20 -2.80
C ASN A 38 -6.96 -29.25 -4.18
N GLY A 39 -7.68 -29.66 -5.22
CA GLY A 39 -7.16 -29.80 -6.59
C GLY A 39 -6.16 -30.94 -6.78
N VAL A 40 -6.08 -31.91 -5.85
CA VAL A 40 -5.08 -33.00 -5.85
C VAL A 40 -5.76 -34.37 -5.83
N ASP A 41 -5.20 -35.35 -6.55
CA ASP A 41 -5.70 -36.75 -6.58
C ASP A 41 -5.71 -37.34 -5.16
N PRO A 42 -6.89 -37.70 -4.62
CA PRO A 42 -7.00 -38.16 -3.24
C PRO A 42 -6.32 -39.51 -2.98
N ARG A 43 -5.97 -40.28 -4.03
CA ARG A 43 -5.20 -41.54 -3.91
C ARG A 43 -3.82 -41.32 -3.26
N THR A 44 -3.27 -40.11 -3.37
CA THR A 44 -1.98 -39.75 -2.76
C THR A 44 -2.06 -39.55 -1.25
N SER A 45 -3.25 -39.34 -0.69
CA SER A 45 -3.44 -38.88 0.70
C SER A 45 -4.09 -39.90 1.64
N ILE A 46 -4.57 -41.04 1.11
CA ILE A 46 -5.34 -42.07 1.85
C ILE A 46 -4.44 -43.10 2.56
N ASN A 47 -3.12 -43.05 2.38
CA ASN A 47 -2.21 -43.97 3.06
C ASN A 47 -1.92 -43.50 4.50
N GLY A 48 -2.87 -43.75 5.40
CA GLY A 48 -2.96 -43.24 6.78
C GLY A 48 -1.89 -43.70 7.79
N LYS A 49 -0.69 -44.08 7.37
CA LYS A 49 0.42 -44.44 8.28
C LYS A 49 1.56 -43.41 8.33
N PHE A 50 1.69 -42.54 7.32
CA PHE A 50 2.67 -41.46 7.33
C PHE A 50 2.19 -40.21 8.09
N LYS A 51 0.87 -39.96 8.14
CA LYS A 51 0.30 -38.77 8.79
C LYS A 51 0.51 -38.73 10.31
N THR A 52 0.60 -39.86 11.02
CA THR A 52 0.69 -39.86 12.50
C THR A 52 2.06 -39.43 13.02
N LEU A 53 3.15 -39.82 12.35
CA LEU A 53 4.50 -39.39 12.69
C LEU A 53 4.73 -37.91 12.34
N GLU A 54 4.16 -37.47 11.22
CA GLU A 54 4.14 -36.04 10.84
C GLU A 54 3.29 -35.22 11.81
N LEU A 55 2.10 -35.68 12.20
CA LEU A 55 1.24 -35.01 13.19
C LEU A 55 1.90 -34.93 14.57
N GLN A 56 2.58 -35.99 15.03
CA GLN A 56 3.37 -35.95 16.27
C GLN A 56 4.58 -35.00 16.16
N GLY A 57 5.21 -34.94 14.98
CA GLY A 57 6.26 -33.96 14.68
C GLY A 57 5.74 -32.53 14.76
N ILE A 58 4.61 -32.26 14.10
CA ILE A 58 3.91 -30.97 14.11
C ILE A 58 3.50 -30.60 15.55
N GLU A 59 2.97 -31.54 16.33
CA GLU A 59 2.55 -31.27 17.71
C GLU A 59 3.73 -30.94 18.63
N ARG A 60 4.88 -31.61 18.45
CA ARG A 60 6.13 -31.27 19.16
C ARG A 60 6.65 -29.89 18.74
N ILE A 61 6.63 -29.57 17.44
CA ILE A 61 7.05 -28.27 16.91
C ILE A 61 6.17 -27.15 17.49
N ILE A 62 4.84 -27.34 17.53
CA ILE A 62 3.90 -26.37 18.12
C ILE A 62 4.21 -26.14 19.60
N LYS A 63 4.50 -27.20 20.38
CA LYS A 63 4.87 -27.07 21.80
C LYS A 63 6.18 -26.28 21.98
N ILE A 64 7.17 -26.50 21.12
CA ILE A 64 8.43 -25.76 21.12
C ILE A 64 8.18 -24.28 20.79
N ILE A 65 7.42 -23.98 19.73
CA ILE A 65 7.09 -22.61 19.32
C ILE A 65 6.38 -21.88 20.47
N ARG A 66 5.35 -22.49 21.07
CA ARG A 66 4.63 -21.88 22.21
C ARG A 66 5.51 -21.65 23.43
N ALA A 67 6.45 -22.56 23.70
CA ALA A 67 7.40 -22.37 24.79
C ALA A 67 8.37 -21.21 24.50
N ILE A 68 8.81 -21.05 23.25
CA ILE A 68 9.64 -19.92 22.80
C ILE A 68 8.85 -18.60 22.87
N GLU A 69 7.62 -18.58 22.39
CA GLU A 69 6.72 -17.41 22.49
C GLU A 69 6.58 -16.98 23.96
N LYS A 70 6.24 -17.91 24.85
CA LYS A 70 6.07 -17.63 26.27
C LYS A 70 7.35 -17.20 26.98
N ASP A 71 8.49 -17.85 26.68
CA ASP A 71 9.72 -17.59 27.42
C ASP A 71 10.48 -16.37 26.91
N LYS A 72 10.43 -16.11 25.60
CA LYS A 72 11.17 -15.02 24.95
C LYS A 72 10.29 -13.86 24.52
N ILE A 73 9.19 -14.10 23.80
CA ILE A 73 8.40 -13.02 23.20
C ILE A 73 7.57 -12.28 24.26
N ASP A 74 6.87 -13.01 25.14
CA ASP A 74 6.04 -12.42 26.20
C ASP A 74 6.85 -11.57 27.20
N LYS A 75 8.15 -11.89 27.39
CA LYS A 75 9.04 -11.10 28.26
C LYS A 75 9.60 -9.85 27.56
N LEU A 76 9.70 -9.85 26.24
CA LEU A 76 10.23 -8.74 25.46
C LEU A 76 9.17 -7.69 25.11
N LEU A 77 7.90 -8.10 25.01
CA LEU A 77 6.75 -7.23 24.78
C LEU A 77 6.67 -6.03 25.76
N PRO A 78 6.70 -6.24 27.10
CA PRO A 78 6.60 -5.15 28.06
C PRO A 78 7.80 -4.19 28.01
N ALA A 79 9.00 -4.71 27.72
CA ALA A 79 10.21 -3.90 27.61
C ALA A 79 10.19 -3.02 26.35
N SER A 80 9.61 -3.52 25.26
CA SER A 80 9.41 -2.78 24.02
C SER A 80 8.33 -1.70 24.15
N GLU A 81 7.23 -2.00 24.84
CA GLU A 81 6.12 -1.06 25.06
C GLU A 81 6.54 0.11 25.95
N ALA A 82 7.23 -0.16 27.07
CA ALA A 82 7.71 0.88 27.97
C ALA A 82 8.70 1.86 27.29
N HIS A 83 9.58 1.35 26.42
CA HIS A 83 10.53 2.19 25.69
C HIS A 83 9.85 3.03 24.61
N SER A 84 8.84 2.46 23.93
CA SER A 84 8.07 3.15 22.89
C SER A 84 7.22 4.29 23.47
N ASP A 85 6.64 4.12 24.66
CA ASP A 85 5.83 5.14 25.32
C ASP A 85 6.64 6.38 25.71
N ASP A 86 7.88 6.19 26.20
CA ASP A 86 8.75 7.32 26.56
C ASP A 86 9.25 8.07 25.32
N LEU A 87 9.57 7.36 24.23
CA LEU A 87 9.90 7.97 22.94
C LEU A 87 8.72 8.75 22.37
N LEU A 88 7.49 8.21 22.48
CA LEU A 88 6.28 8.86 22.01
C LEU A 88 6.00 10.15 22.80
N LYS A 89 6.09 10.11 24.13
CA LYS A 89 5.96 11.32 24.98
C LYS A 89 7.01 12.38 24.64
N GLN A 90 8.24 11.96 24.34
CA GLN A 90 9.31 12.88 23.93
C GLN A 90 9.01 13.51 22.56
N ALA A 91 8.53 12.72 21.60
CA ALA A 91 8.13 13.20 20.28
C ALA A 91 6.96 14.20 20.37
N ASP A 92 5.92 13.89 21.14
CA ASP A 92 4.76 14.78 21.34
C ASP A 92 5.16 16.13 21.95
N LYS A 93 6.09 16.10 22.91
CA LYS A 93 6.66 17.32 23.51
C LYS A 93 7.40 18.16 22.46
N GLN A 94 8.21 17.53 21.60
CA GLN A 94 8.91 18.24 20.52
C GLN A 94 7.95 18.81 19.48
N VAL A 95 6.93 18.05 19.07
CA VAL A 95 5.90 18.50 18.12
C VAL A 95 5.16 19.71 18.67
N THR A 96 4.80 19.68 19.95
CA THR A 96 4.11 20.79 20.60
C THR A 96 4.97 22.06 20.63
N GLN A 97 6.27 21.92 20.94
CA GLN A 97 7.22 23.04 20.93
C GLN A 97 7.42 23.63 19.54
N LEU A 98 7.66 22.77 18.53
CA LEU A 98 7.84 23.21 17.15
C LEU A 98 6.59 23.89 16.59
N LYS A 99 5.40 23.37 16.92
CA LYS A 99 4.14 23.96 16.49
C LYS A 99 3.93 25.35 17.09
N ALA A 100 4.28 25.55 18.37
CA ALA A 100 4.24 26.86 19.01
C ALA A 100 5.25 27.84 18.37
N GLU A 101 6.46 27.37 18.08
CA GLU A 101 7.50 28.20 17.46
C GLU A 101 7.15 28.58 16.02
N VAL A 102 6.56 27.67 15.23
CA VAL A 102 6.07 27.96 13.87
C VAL A 102 4.98 29.05 13.91
N GLU A 103 4.03 28.95 14.84
CA GLU A 103 2.98 29.99 14.98
C GLU A 103 3.56 31.33 15.45
N ARG A 104 4.58 31.30 16.32
CA ARG A 104 5.32 32.51 16.71
C ARG A 104 6.04 33.13 15.51
N LEU A 105 6.73 32.33 14.70
CA LEU A 105 7.45 32.78 13.51
C LEU A 105 6.50 33.29 12.43
N LYS A 106 5.32 32.70 12.25
CA LYS A 106 4.28 33.26 11.35
C LYS A 106 3.80 34.63 11.81
N LYS A 107 3.66 34.85 13.12
CA LYS A 107 3.27 36.16 13.68
C LYS A 107 4.41 37.17 13.66
N ALA A 108 5.65 36.71 13.87
CA ALA A 108 6.86 37.54 13.90
C ALA A 108 7.38 37.87 12.49
N SER A 109 7.07 37.04 11.50
CA SER A 109 7.21 37.40 10.10
C SER A 109 6.17 38.47 9.80
N ALA A 110 6.56 39.74 9.93
CA ALA A 110 5.83 40.83 9.32
C ALA A 110 5.49 40.43 7.87
N PRO A 111 4.31 40.81 7.33
CA PRO A 111 4.12 40.73 5.89
C PRO A 111 5.34 41.42 5.29
N ASN A 112 6.01 40.80 4.33
CA ASN A 112 7.20 41.38 3.70
C ASN A 112 6.75 42.55 2.82
N VAL A 113 6.30 43.64 3.47
CA VAL A 113 5.67 44.81 2.86
C VAL A 113 6.65 45.45 1.88
N VAL A 114 7.94 45.47 2.23
CA VAL A 114 8.99 46.03 1.37
C VAL A 114 9.21 45.18 0.11
N GLY A 115 9.24 43.86 0.22
CA GLY A 115 9.35 42.96 -0.94
C GLY A 115 8.13 43.01 -1.85
N ARG A 116 6.92 43.01 -1.25
CA ARG A 116 5.66 43.10 -1.99
C ARG A 116 5.51 44.44 -2.71
N ASN A 117 5.91 45.55 -2.08
CA ASN A 117 5.87 46.88 -2.68
C ASN A 117 6.83 47.01 -3.88
N LYS A 118 8.02 46.41 -3.83
CA LYS A 118 8.95 46.41 -4.97
C LYS A 118 8.42 45.58 -6.14
N LEU A 119 7.79 44.45 -5.83
CA LEU A 119 7.22 43.57 -6.84
C LEU A 119 6.01 44.23 -7.53
N GLU A 120 5.15 44.90 -6.76
CA GLU A 120 4.04 45.70 -7.30
C GLU A 120 4.53 46.86 -8.17
N GLN A 121 5.63 47.52 -7.81
CA GLN A 121 6.26 48.54 -8.65
C GLN A 121 6.77 47.97 -9.98
N VAL A 122 7.39 46.78 -9.97
CA VAL A 122 7.83 46.10 -11.20
C VAL A 122 6.64 45.74 -12.09
N VAL A 123 5.54 45.24 -11.53
CA VAL A 123 4.31 44.96 -12.29
C VAL A 123 3.79 46.22 -12.97
N ARG A 124 3.70 47.35 -12.25
CA ARG A 124 3.25 48.63 -12.82
C ARG A 124 4.16 49.14 -13.95
N LEU A 125 5.48 48.97 -13.81
CA LEU A 125 6.44 49.34 -14.85
C LEU A 125 6.27 48.47 -16.09
N LEU A 126 6.05 47.17 -15.93
CA LEU A 126 5.81 46.25 -17.04
C LEU A 126 4.48 46.57 -17.74
N GLU A 127 3.40 46.84 -16.99
CA GLU A 127 2.11 47.26 -17.56
C GLU A 127 2.25 48.51 -18.43
N ASN A 128 3.01 49.51 -17.97
CA ASN A 128 3.27 50.72 -18.73
C ASN A 128 4.17 50.46 -19.95
N ALA A 129 5.24 49.68 -19.79
CA ALA A 129 6.17 49.37 -20.88
C ALA A 129 5.54 48.52 -21.99
N PHE A 130 4.61 47.63 -21.62
CA PHE A 130 3.90 46.74 -22.55
C PHE A 130 2.55 47.29 -23.02
N ASP A 131 2.21 48.55 -22.73
CA ASP A 131 1.03 49.20 -23.34
C ASP A 131 1.23 49.26 -24.86
N GLN A 132 0.29 48.66 -25.60
CA GLN A 132 0.29 48.62 -27.07
C GLN A 132 0.44 50.01 -27.70
N LYS A 133 -0.01 51.07 -27.02
CA LYS A 133 0.13 52.47 -27.46
C LYS A 133 1.58 52.96 -27.50
N ASN A 134 2.46 52.35 -26.71
CA ASN A 134 3.88 52.70 -26.65
C ASN A 134 4.70 52.01 -27.75
N PHE A 135 4.14 51.03 -28.46
CA PHE A 135 4.80 50.38 -29.58
C PHE A 135 4.52 51.15 -30.88
N LYS A 136 5.60 51.51 -31.58
CA LYS A 136 5.50 52.06 -32.93
C LYS A 136 4.96 50.98 -33.87
N LYS A 137 4.00 51.33 -34.73
CA LYS A 137 3.56 50.44 -35.80
C LYS A 137 4.71 50.31 -36.80
N ALA A 138 5.26 49.12 -36.95
CA ALA A 138 6.33 48.86 -37.91
C ALA A 138 5.80 49.02 -39.36
N GLU A 139 6.57 49.68 -40.22
CA GLU A 139 6.35 49.63 -41.66
C GLU A 139 6.82 48.27 -42.21
N LYS A 140 6.24 47.80 -43.33
CA LYS A 140 6.55 46.47 -43.88
C LYS A 140 8.05 46.32 -44.14
N GLY A 141 8.72 45.44 -43.38
CA GLY A 141 10.15 45.16 -43.43
C GLY A 141 10.53 44.00 -42.51
N THR A 142 11.84 43.74 -42.32
CA THR A 142 12.44 42.62 -41.57
C THR A 142 12.26 42.67 -40.04
N ASP A 143 11.16 43.26 -39.57
CA ASP A 143 10.84 43.34 -38.14
C ASP A 143 10.06 42.10 -37.71
N TYR A 144 10.32 41.64 -36.48
CA TYR A 144 9.61 40.52 -35.89
C TYR A 144 8.25 40.98 -35.35
N PHE A 145 7.17 40.48 -35.96
CA PHE A 145 5.81 40.76 -35.52
C PHE A 145 5.38 39.78 -34.42
N VAL A 146 5.14 40.31 -33.22
CA VAL A 146 4.58 39.53 -32.10
C VAL A 146 3.11 39.88 -31.96
N ALA A 147 2.23 38.87 -31.94
CA ALA A 147 0.81 39.09 -31.73
C ALA A 147 0.55 39.66 -30.31
N PRO A 148 -0.31 40.66 -30.14
CA PRO A 148 -0.50 41.33 -28.85
C PRO A 148 -0.90 40.40 -27.70
N VAL A 149 -1.61 39.31 -28.01
CA VAL A 149 -2.01 38.26 -27.05
C VAL A 149 -0.83 37.66 -26.28
N TYR A 150 0.37 37.59 -26.87
CA TYR A 150 1.54 37.04 -26.19
C TYR A 150 2.07 37.99 -25.10
N LEU A 151 1.95 39.31 -25.30
CA LEU A 151 2.31 40.30 -24.29
C LEU A 151 1.29 40.28 -23.13
N GLU A 152 0.01 40.16 -23.44
CA GLU A 152 -1.06 40.04 -22.45
C GLU A 152 -0.89 38.78 -21.59
N MET A 153 -0.54 37.65 -22.22
CA MET A 153 -0.31 36.40 -21.50
C MET A 153 0.97 36.42 -20.65
N LEU A 154 2.01 37.13 -21.08
CA LEU A 154 3.20 37.37 -20.26
C LEU A 154 2.86 38.21 -19.02
N LEU A 155 2.11 39.30 -19.20
CA LEU A 155 1.66 40.16 -18.09
C LEU A 155 0.77 39.38 -17.11
N TYR A 156 -0.12 38.53 -17.61
CA TYR A 156 -0.96 37.67 -16.77
C TYR A 156 -0.12 36.74 -15.90
N LYS A 157 0.84 36.03 -16.47
CA LYS A 157 1.74 35.12 -15.72
C LYS A 157 2.57 35.86 -14.68
N VAL A 158 3.05 37.07 -15.00
CA VAL A 158 3.80 37.89 -14.04
C VAL A 158 2.90 38.27 -12.86
N LYS A 159 1.64 38.67 -13.09
CA LYS A 159 0.68 39.02 -12.02
C LYS A 159 0.33 37.83 -11.12
N GLU A 160 0.19 36.64 -11.70
CA GLU A 160 -0.06 35.40 -10.95
C GLU A 160 1.06 35.11 -9.95
N ILE A 161 2.32 35.29 -10.35
CA ILE A 161 3.50 35.10 -9.48
C ILE A 161 3.57 36.14 -8.35
N CYS A 162 2.99 37.32 -8.55
CA CYS A 162 3.06 38.44 -7.62
C CYS A 162 1.89 38.51 -6.62
N SER A 163 0.87 37.66 -6.78
CA SER A 163 -0.35 37.63 -5.94
C SER A 163 -0.13 36.80 -4.68
#